data_AF-A0A0S7X8I2-F1
#
_entry.id   AF-A0A0S7X8I2-F1
#
_cell.length_a   1.000
_cell.length_b   1.000
_cell.length_c   1.000
_cell.angle_alpha   90.00
_cell.angle_beta   90.00
_cell.angle_gamma   90.00
#
_symmetry.space_group_name_H-M   'P 1'
#
loop_
_entity.id
_entity.type
_entity.pdbx_description
1 polymer ?
#
loop_
_entity_poly.entity_id
_entity_poly.type
_entity_poly.pdbx_seq_one_letter_code
_entity_poly.pdbx_strand_id
1 'polypeptide(L)' 'MSSRAELARRLGLSRARVTQVLGLLGLSRKVLRTIEALGDPLERPVVTERQLRTVLHSKTRDQARLVGKMLEEGAPRGSR' A
#
# COMPACT_ATOMS: atom_id res chain seq x y z
N MET A 1 -15.59 15.50 -12.27
CA MET A 1 -14.81 14.24 -12.23
C MET A 1 -13.35 14.57 -12.49
N SER A 2 -12.50 14.63 -11.46
CA SER A 2 -11.08 14.92 -11.64
C SER A 2 -10.36 13.70 -12.24
N SER A 3 -9.77 13.85 -13.43
CA SER A 3 -9.07 12.74 -14.09
C SER A 3 -7.73 12.43 -13.40
N ARG A 4 -7.19 11.21 -13.57
CA ARG A 4 -5.83 10.87 -13.08
C ARG A 4 -4.75 11.81 -13.64
N ALA A 5 -4.95 12.31 -14.87
CA ALA A 5 -4.03 13.26 -15.50
C ALA A 5 -4.14 14.67 -14.87
N GLU A 6 -5.35 15.09 -14.53
CA GLU A 6 -5.58 16.36 -13.84
C GLU A 6 -5.01 16.34 -12.42
N LEU A 7 -5.23 15.26 -11.67
CA LEU A 7 -4.64 15.07 -10.34
C LEU A 7 -3.10 15.08 -10.41
N ALA A 8 -2.52 14.43 -11.42
CA ALA A 8 -1.08 14.41 -11.64
C ALA A 8 -0.53 15.83 -11.87
N ARG A 9 -1.16 16.63 -12.74
CA ARG A 9 -0.77 18.04 -12.97
C ARG A 9 -0.88 18.87 -11.69
N ARG A 10 -1.99 18.75 -10.94
CA ARG A 10 -2.21 19.51 -9.71
C ARG A 10 -1.18 19.20 -8.62
N LEU A 11 -0.68 17.97 -8.57
CA LEU A 11 0.30 17.51 -7.58
C LEU A 11 1.76 17.60 -8.07
N GLY A 12 2.01 18.04 -9.32
CA GLY A 12 3.36 18.02 -9.90
C GLY A 12 3.95 16.61 -10.08
N LEU A 13 3.11 15.59 -10.20
CA LEU A 13 3.50 14.19 -10.32
C LEU A 13 3.28 13.64 -11.73
N SER A 14 3.91 12.52 -12.04
CA SER A 14 3.59 11.78 -13.26
C SER A 14 2.22 11.10 -13.15
N ARG A 15 1.52 10.99 -14.28
CA ARG A 15 0.27 10.21 -14.37
C ARG A 15 0.46 8.76 -13.92
N ALA A 16 1.63 8.19 -14.20
CA ALA A 16 2.00 6.85 -13.76
C ALA A 16 2.03 6.77 -12.23
N ARG A 17 2.64 7.74 -11.54
CA ARG A 17 2.72 7.75 -10.07
C ARG A 17 1.34 7.81 -9.42
N VAL A 18 0.46 8.69 -9.92
CA VAL A 18 -0.93 8.78 -9.46
C VAL A 18 -1.67 7.46 -9.66
N THR A 19 -1.47 6.81 -10.80
CA THR A 19 -2.12 5.53 -11.11
C THR A 19 -1.65 4.42 -10.18
N GLN A 20 -0.36 4.36 -9.88
CA GLN A 20 0.25 3.39 -8.98
C GLN A 20 -0.31 3.51 -7.55
N VAL A 21 -0.34 4.72 -7.01
CA VAL A 21 -0.86 4.98 -5.65
C VAL A 21 -2.35 4.71 -5.57
N LEU A 22 -3.16 5.24 -6.50
CA LEU A 22 -4.59 4.99 -6.51
C LEU A 22 -4.93 3.51 -6.75
N GLY A 23 -4.06 2.78 -7.45
CA GLY A 23 -4.19 1.34 -7.65
C GLY A 23 -4.22 0.56 -6.33
N LEU A 24 -3.52 1.04 -5.29
CA LEU A 24 -3.52 0.41 -3.96
C LEU A 24 -4.92 0.34 -3.33
N LEU A 25 -5.82 1.26 -3.67
CA LEU A 25 -7.21 1.23 -3.20
C LEU A 25 -7.99 0.01 -3.71
N GLY A 26 -7.44 -0.72 -4.70
CA GLY A 26 -7.97 -1.99 -5.19
C GLY A 26 -7.56 -3.22 -4.35
N LEU A 27 -6.75 -3.05 -3.31
CA LEU A 27 -6.44 -4.13 -2.37
C LEU A 27 -7.70 -4.59 -1.63
N SER A 28 -7.69 -5.83 -1.15
CA SER A 28 -8.81 -6.37 -0.38
C SER A 28 -9.08 -5.51 0.86
N ARG A 29 -10.36 -5.38 1.24
CA ARG A 29 -10.77 -4.65 2.45
C ARG A 29 -10.03 -5.10 3.72
N LYS A 30 -9.68 -6.38 3.82
CA LYS A 30 -8.89 -6.90 4.95
C LYS A 30 -7.49 -6.30 4.96
N VAL A 31 -6.83 -6.26 3.81
CA VAL A 31 -5.50 -5.65 3.68
C VAL A 31 -5.52 -4.16 3.96
N LEU A 32 -6.49 -3.42 3.41
CA LEU A 32 -6.61 -1.98 3.66
C LEU A 32 -6.75 -1.67 5.16
N ARG A 33 -7.63 -2.39 5.86
CA ARG A 33 -7.77 -2.26 7.32
C ARG A 33 -6.49 -2.61 8.08
N THR A 34 -5.75 -3.63 7.65
CA THR A 34 -4.47 -3.98 8.28
C THR A 34 -3.43 -2.87 8.11
N ILE A 35 -3.37 -2.22 6.94
CA ILE A 35 -2.46 -1.10 6.68
C ILE A 35 -2.89 0.13 7.48
N GLU A 36 -4.18 0.47 7.50
CA GLU A 36 -4.73 1.58 8.28
C GLU A 36 -4.45 1.40 9.79
N ALA A 37 -4.51 0.17 10.30
CA ALA A 37 -4.23 -0.15 11.69
C ALA A 37 -2.76 0.00 12.09
N LEU A 38 -1.83 0.20 11.14
CA LEU A 38 -0.44 0.51 11.46
C LEU A 38 -0.30 1.92 12.07
N GLY A 39 -1.24 2.82 11.79
CA GLY A 39 -1.21 4.22 12.22
C GLY A 39 -0.44 5.14 11.28
N ASP A 40 -0.48 6.44 11.60
CA ASP A 40 0.22 7.53 10.91
C ASP A 40 0.48 8.67 11.92
N PRO A 41 1.74 9.07 12.20
CA PRO A 41 2.98 8.65 11.55
C PRO A 41 3.47 7.27 11.99
N LEU A 42 4.07 6.54 11.05
CA LEU A 42 4.86 5.35 11.37
C LEU A 42 6.28 5.76 11.77
N GLU A 43 6.80 5.19 12.85
CA GLU A 43 8.20 5.40 13.29
C GLU A 43 9.22 5.00 12.20
N ARG A 44 8.85 4.03 11.36
CA ARG A 44 9.64 3.58 10.21
C ARG A 44 8.78 2.93 9.13
N PRO A 45 9.25 2.83 7.88
CA PRO A 45 8.54 2.11 6.84
C PRO A 45 8.53 0.59 7.10
N VAL A 46 7.39 0.04 7.57
CA VAL A 46 7.20 -1.40 7.78
C VAL A 46 6.85 -2.11 6.46
N VAL A 47 6.13 -1.42 5.58
CA VAL A 47 5.82 -1.86 4.21
C VAL A 47 5.81 -0.66 3.27
N THR A 48 6.23 -0.85 2.03
CA THR A 48 6.30 0.21 1.02
C THR A 48 5.19 0.09 -0.02
N GLU A 49 4.81 1.20 -0.67
CA GLU A 49 3.88 1.19 -1.81
C GLU A 49 4.33 0.25 -2.93
N ARG A 50 5.64 0.18 -3.21
CA ARG A 50 6.20 -0.73 -4.22
C ARG A 50 5.95 -2.20 -3.86
N GLN A 51 6.10 -2.58 -2.59
CA GLN A 51 5.78 -3.94 -2.13
C GLN A 51 4.28 -4.22 -2.21
N LEU A 52 3.42 -3.29 -1.78
CA LEU A 52 1.97 -3.48 -1.84
C LEU A 52 1.45 -3.64 -3.27
N ARG A 53 2.08 -2.99 -4.25
CA ARG A 53 1.73 -3.16 -5.66
C ARG A 53 1.93 -4.57 -6.20
N THR A 54 2.87 -5.34 -5.68
CA THR A 54 3.04 -6.74 -6.14
C THR A 54 1.88 -7.62 -5.69
N VAL A 55 1.19 -7.22 -4.61
CA VAL A 55 0.03 -7.92 -4.07
C VAL A 55 -1.23 -7.68 -4.91
N LEU A 56 -1.34 -6.54 -5.61
CA LEU A 56 -2.51 -6.22 -6.46
C LEU A 56 -2.80 -7.27 -7.55
N HIS A 57 -1.76 -7.96 -8.03
CA HIS A 57 -1.90 -8.99 -9.07
C HIS A 57 -2.26 -10.38 -8.51
N SER A 58 -2.30 -10.53 -7.19
CA SER A 58 -2.66 -11.79 -6.53
C SER A 58 -4.16 -11.88 -6.24
N LYS A 59 -4.67 -13.10 -6.13
CA LYS A 59 -6.09 -13.36 -5.80
C LYS A 59 -6.44 -12.72 -4.47
N THR A 60 -7.62 -12.10 -4.36
CA THR A 60 -8.11 -11.42 -3.15
C THR A 60 -7.94 -12.22 -1.86
N ARG A 61 -8.19 -13.54 -1.91
CA ARG A 61 -8.04 -14.46 -0.77
C ARG A 61 -6.61 -14.61 -0.26
N ASP A 62 -5.63 -14.41 -1.14
CA ASP A 62 -4.20 -14.59 -0.86
C ASP A 62 -3.54 -13.28 -0.38
N GLN A 63 -4.11 -12.13 -0.71
CA GLN A 63 -3.51 -10.82 -0.43
C GLN A 63 -3.22 -10.60 1.06
N ALA A 64 -4.16 -10.96 1.94
CA ALA A 64 -3.99 -10.78 3.38
C ALA A 64 -2.82 -11.61 3.94
N ARG A 65 -2.62 -12.82 3.42
CA ARG A 65 -1.50 -13.69 3.80
C ARG A 65 -0.17 -13.12 3.31
N LEU A 66 -0.11 -12.59 2.09
CA LEU A 66 1.10 -11.99 1.53
C LEU A 66 1.52 -10.73 2.29
N VAL A 67 0.56 -9.84 2.58
CA VAL A 67 0.83 -8.62 3.36
C VAL A 67 1.23 -8.97 4.79
N GLY A 68 0.59 -9.96 5.42
CA GLY A 68 0.99 -10.43 6.75
C GLY A 68 2.47 -10.81 6.81
N LYS A 69 2.96 -11.60 5.84
CA LYS A 69 4.38 -11.95 5.74
C LYS A 69 5.29 -10.73 5.56
N MET A 70 4.91 -9.78 4.69
CA MET A 70 5.68 -8.55 4.49
C MET A 70 5.80 -7.74 5.79
N LEU A 71 4.72 -7.67 6.57
CA LEU A 71 4.73 -6.96 7.85
C LEU A 71 5.57 -7.67 8.90
N GLU A 72 5.54 -9.00 8.95
CA GLU A 72 6.41 -9.80 9.83
C GLU A 72 7.90 -9.62 9.49
N GLU A 73 8.24 -9.59 8.20
CA GLU A 73 9.61 -9.39 7.72
C GLU A 73 10.11 -7.95 7.94
N GLY A 74 9.22 -6.96 7.86
CA GLY A 74 9.50 -5.54 8.08
C GLY A 74 9.41 -5.09 9.56
N ALA A 75 8.82 -5.90 10.44
CA ALA A 75 8.68 -5.60 11.86
C ALA A 75 10.06 -5.61 12.56
N PRO A 76 10.27 -4.76 13.58
CA PRO A 76 11.50 -4.80 14.36
C PRO A 76 11.57 -6.16 15.05
N ARG A 77 12.64 -6.91 14.80
CA ARG A 77 12.91 -8.16 15.50
C ARG A 77 13.24 -7.83 16.96
N GLY A 78 12.20 -7.82 17.80
CA GLY A 78 12.31 -7.78 19.25
C GLY A 78 12.72 -6.42 19.84
N SER A 79 11.75 -5.72 20.41
CA SER A 79 11.94 -5.09 21.72
C SER A 79 11.50 -6.11 22.77
N ARG A 80 12.46 -6.90 23.27
CA ARG A 80 12.37 -7.56 24.57
C ARG A 80 13.09 -6.68 25.58
#